data_AF-A0A924YV93-F1
#
_entry.id   AF-A0A924YV93-F1
#
_cell.length_a   1.000
_cell.length_b   1.000
_cell.length_c   1.000
_cell.angle_alpha   90.00
_cell.angle_beta   90.00
_cell.angle_gamma   90.00
#
_symmetry.space_group_name_H-M   'P 1'
#
loop_
_entity.id
_entity.type
_entity.pdbx_description
1 polymer ?
#
loop_
_entity_poly.entity_id
_entity_poly.type
_entity_poly.pdbx_seq_one_letter_code
_entity_poly.pdbx_strand_id
1 'polypeptide(L)'
;MLFGQSWELWFTLFVVVLMVFGLARNWAADMITTGCLTLILVAGLFAGKHDAPNPLFKEHPELPATVKVRNLPNVAEGVAGFSSDAMLTVAVLFVVVAGLTQTGAMSMVTRPIIGQPKSVAAAQARLLFPVMGLSTFLNNTPCVAMFMPVVDDICKKYKISPSKLYLPLSYASVFGGCCSKIGTSTNIVVASLMVRAGFPEMGMFEITWIGVPAALVGITFIMVASKWLLPDRKPALSLSDDPRQYTVEMIVQPGGAVVGETIEQAGLRHLPGLFLAEIERGDSILPAVGPTERLQANDRLIFVGIVESVVDLQKTRGLLPATNQVFKLNDPRTQRCLIEAVVSDRCPIVGKTIRDGQFRTQYDAAVLAVARSGERINAKIGDIVLQAGDTLLLEAHRSFENRMRNRSDFFLVSSVQNSAPPRHEKATVAFGILAIMVVLNGFEMLDLVTAALLAAGAMILTKCCTAREARESLEIEVLISIGASFGIGKALEMSGAAKLLADGMTGTAQLFGNGPWPVLAAIYLATMILT
;
A
#
# COMPACT_ATOMS: atom_id res chain seq x y z
N MET A 1 -10.34 -42.95 -24.94
CA MET A 1 -9.77 -42.85 -23.57
C MET A 1 -10.47 -41.81 -22.67
N LEU A 2 -11.33 -40.90 -23.17
CA LEU A 2 -11.99 -39.87 -22.34
C LEU A 2 -13.21 -40.36 -21.53
N PHE A 3 -13.87 -41.46 -21.94
CA PHE A 3 -15.13 -41.94 -21.33
C PHE A 3 -14.97 -42.80 -20.05
N GLY A 4 -13.74 -43.02 -19.58
CA GLY A 4 -13.46 -43.76 -18.34
C GLY A 4 -13.11 -42.89 -17.14
N GLN A 5 -13.19 -41.55 -17.28
CA GLN A 5 -12.80 -40.62 -16.23
C GLN A 5 -13.97 -40.27 -15.32
N SER A 6 -13.65 -40.09 -14.03
CA SER A 6 -14.61 -39.77 -12.98
C SER A 6 -15.27 -38.41 -13.22
N TRP A 7 -16.56 -38.26 -12.91
CA TRP A 7 -17.27 -36.98 -13.11
C TRP A 7 -16.68 -35.87 -12.21
N GLU A 8 -16.07 -36.28 -11.10
CA GLU A 8 -15.36 -35.42 -10.15
C GLU A 8 -14.20 -34.67 -10.83
N LEU A 9 -13.51 -35.30 -11.78
CA LEU A 9 -12.44 -34.67 -12.57
C LEU A 9 -12.98 -33.52 -13.41
N TRP A 10 -14.01 -33.78 -14.21
CA TRP A 10 -14.62 -32.78 -15.10
C TRP A 10 -15.29 -31.66 -14.32
N PHE A 11 -15.93 -31.98 -13.19
CA PHE A 11 -16.51 -31.00 -12.29
C PHE A 11 -15.43 -30.07 -11.71
N THR A 12 -14.31 -30.62 -11.25
CA THR A 12 -13.22 -29.81 -10.69
C THR A 12 -12.61 -28.90 -11.76
N LEU A 13 -12.39 -29.40 -12.99
CA LEU A 13 -11.93 -28.57 -14.10
C LEU A 13 -12.92 -27.45 -14.44
N PHE A 14 -14.23 -27.75 -14.47
CA PHE A 14 -15.27 -26.75 -14.69
C PHE A 14 -15.23 -25.64 -13.63
N VAL A 15 -15.09 -25.99 -12.35
CA VAL A 15 -14.99 -25.01 -11.26
C VAL A 15 -13.74 -24.13 -11.42
N VAL A 16 -12.60 -24.70 -11.81
CA VAL A 16 -11.37 -23.92 -12.05
C VAL A 16 -11.50 -22.98 -13.25
N VAL A 17 -12.14 -23.43 -14.33
CA VAL A 17 -12.43 -22.55 -15.48
C VAL A 17 -13.36 -21.41 -15.07
N LEU A 18 -14.37 -21.68 -14.25
CA LEU A 18 -15.25 -20.66 -13.69
C LEU A 18 -14.49 -19.67 -12.80
N MET A 19 -13.53 -20.15 -12.01
CA MET A 19 -12.64 -19.31 -11.21
C MET A 19 -11.82 -18.37 -12.09
N VAL A 20 -11.13 -18.90 -13.09
CA VAL A 20 -10.29 -18.12 -14.03
C VAL A 20 -11.14 -17.11 -14.79
N PHE A 21 -12.32 -17.51 -15.27
CA PHE A 21 -13.23 -16.59 -15.97
C PHE A 21 -13.72 -15.46 -15.05
N GLY A 22 -14.06 -15.77 -13.80
CA GLY A 22 -14.45 -14.77 -12.81
C GLY A 22 -13.33 -13.77 -12.53
N LEU A 23 -12.10 -14.26 -12.32
CA LEU A 23 -10.92 -13.42 -12.12
C LEU A 23 -10.66 -12.52 -13.35
N ALA A 24 -10.78 -13.06 -14.57
CA ALA A 24 -10.65 -12.29 -15.81
C ALA A 24 -11.73 -11.21 -15.99
N ARG A 25 -12.86 -11.32 -15.29
CA ARG A 25 -13.94 -10.32 -15.24
C ARG A 25 -13.79 -9.33 -14.08
N ASN A 26 -12.65 -9.33 -13.38
CA ASN A 26 -12.36 -8.49 -12.22
C ASN A 26 -13.40 -8.64 -11.09
N TRP A 27 -13.99 -9.83 -10.94
CA TRP A 27 -14.77 -10.14 -9.74
C TRP A 27 -13.83 -10.25 -8.54
N ALA A 28 -14.36 -10.02 -7.34
CA ALA A 28 -13.59 -10.08 -6.10
C ALA A 28 -12.98 -11.47 -5.91
N ALA A 29 -11.64 -11.54 -5.80
CA ALA A 29 -10.90 -12.79 -5.84
C ALA A 29 -11.27 -13.72 -4.70
N ASP A 30 -11.43 -13.18 -3.50
CA ASP A 30 -11.84 -13.87 -2.28
C ASP A 30 -13.23 -14.52 -2.41
N MET A 31 -14.19 -13.79 -2.99
CA MET A 31 -15.55 -14.29 -3.21
C MET A 31 -15.55 -15.46 -4.19
N ILE A 32 -14.81 -15.36 -5.28
CA ILE A 32 -14.75 -16.42 -6.30
C ILE A 32 -14.05 -17.66 -5.75
N THR A 33 -12.89 -17.51 -5.11
CA THR A 33 -12.14 -18.65 -4.60
C THR A 33 -12.92 -19.35 -3.49
N THR A 34 -13.59 -18.59 -2.63
CA THR A 34 -14.46 -19.16 -1.58
C THR A 34 -15.68 -19.85 -2.19
N GLY A 35 -16.31 -19.26 -3.19
CA GLY A 35 -17.43 -19.86 -3.92
C GLY A 35 -17.03 -21.17 -4.61
N CYS A 36 -15.89 -21.18 -5.30
CA CYS A 36 -15.33 -22.36 -5.97
C CYS A 36 -14.98 -23.47 -4.96
N LEU A 37 -14.32 -23.13 -3.85
CA LEU A 37 -14.05 -24.08 -2.79
C LEU A 37 -15.35 -24.65 -2.21
N THR A 38 -16.37 -23.81 -1.99
CA THR A 38 -17.67 -24.25 -1.47
C THR A 38 -18.34 -25.23 -2.43
N LEU A 39 -18.34 -24.93 -3.73
CA LEU A 39 -18.88 -25.84 -4.76
C LEU A 39 -18.17 -27.20 -4.75
N ILE A 40 -16.84 -27.19 -4.64
CA ILE A 40 -16.01 -28.40 -4.55
C ILE A 40 -16.36 -29.21 -3.29
N LEU A 41 -16.49 -28.56 -2.14
CA LEU A 41 -16.79 -29.24 -0.88
C LEU A 41 -18.21 -29.80 -0.84
N VAL A 42 -19.19 -29.09 -1.42
CA VAL A 42 -20.55 -29.58 -1.57
C VAL A 42 -20.59 -30.78 -2.52
N ALA A 43 -19.89 -30.72 -3.66
CA ALA A 43 -19.78 -31.86 -4.56
C ALA A 43 -19.06 -33.05 -3.90
N GLY A 44 -18.10 -32.79 -3.02
CA GLY A 44 -17.41 -33.80 -2.22
C GLY A 44 -18.31 -34.59 -1.26
N LEU A 45 -19.52 -34.11 -0.94
CA LEU A 45 -20.52 -34.87 -0.19
C LEU A 45 -21.14 -36.00 -1.01
N PHE A 46 -21.17 -35.85 -2.34
CA PHE A 46 -21.76 -36.80 -3.28
C PHE A 46 -20.70 -37.62 -4.05
N ALA A 47 -19.41 -37.29 -3.86
CA ALA A 47 -18.30 -37.92 -4.56
C ALA A 47 -18.12 -39.41 -4.19
N GLY A 48 -17.71 -40.19 -5.19
CA GLY A 48 -17.37 -41.60 -5.00
C GLY A 48 -16.07 -41.79 -4.21
N LYS A 49 -15.87 -43.02 -3.71
CA LYS A 49 -14.58 -43.47 -3.19
C LYS A 49 -13.98 -44.48 -4.17
N HIS A 50 -12.66 -44.41 -4.39
CA HIS A 50 -11.90 -45.40 -5.15
C HIS A 50 -10.93 -46.14 -4.24
N ASP A 51 -10.52 -47.34 -4.65
CA ASP A 51 -9.51 -48.11 -3.91
C ASP A 51 -8.11 -47.57 -4.24
N ALA A 52 -7.39 -47.11 -3.23
CA ALA A 52 -6.00 -46.68 -3.33
C ALA A 52 -5.10 -47.62 -2.52
N PRO A 53 -3.81 -47.79 -2.87
CA PRO A 53 -2.87 -48.60 -2.10
C PRO A 53 -2.82 -48.15 -0.64
N ASN A 54 -2.91 -49.08 0.30
CA ASN A 54 -2.79 -48.76 1.72
C ASN A 54 -1.30 -48.49 2.05
N PRO A 55 -0.90 -47.25 2.41
CA PRO A 55 0.49 -46.93 2.67
C PRO A 55 1.06 -47.70 3.87
N LEU A 56 0.21 -48.07 4.83
CA LEU A 56 0.59 -48.85 6.00
C LEU A 56 0.73 -50.34 5.71
N PHE A 57 0.28 -50.82 4.54
CA PHE A 57 0.35 -52.25 4.21
C PHE A 57 1.79 -52.79 4.19
N LYS A 58 2.77 -51.94 3.87
CA LYS A 58 4.19 -52.32 3.90
C LYS A 58 4.72 -52.57 5.31
N GLU A 59 4.19 -51.86 6.30
CA GLU A 59 4.61 -51.96 7.71
C GLU A 59 3.70 -52.91 8.51
N HIS A 60 2.45 -53.06 8.07
CA HIS A 60 1.37 -53.82 8.71
C HIS A 60 0.62 -54.69 7.67
N PRO A 61 1.17 -55.86 7.31
CA PRO A 61 0.58 -56.76 6.30
C PRO A 61 -0.81 -57.31 6.67
N GLU A 62 -1.20 -57.21 7.93
CA GLU A 62 -2.52 -57.56 8.46
C GLU A 62 -3.64 -56.61 8.01
N LEU A 63 -3.31 -55.43 7.53
CA LEU A 63 -4.27 -54.47 7.00
C LEU A 63 -4.68 -54.81 5.56
N PRO A 64 -5.87 -54.39 5.09
CA PRO A 64 -6.24 -54.55 3.69
C PRO A 64 -5.24 -53.81 2.79
N ALA A 65 -4.88 -54.44 1.66
CA ALA A 65 -3.92 -53.92 0.68
C ALA A 65 -4.36 -52.59 0.04
N THR A 66 -5.67 -52.30 0.07
CA THR A 66 -6.25 -51.06 -0.42
C THR A 66 -7.14 -50.40 0.63
N VAL A 67 -7.19 -49.07 0.59
CA VAL A 67 -8.11 -48.24 1.37
C VAL A 67 -8.98 -47.45 0.41
N LYS A 68 -10.27 -47.29 0.75
CA LYS A 68 -11.19 -46.44 -0.01
C LYS A 68 -10.90 -44.96 0.24
N VAL A 69 -10.32 -44.28 -0.74
CA VAL A 69 -10.00 -42.84 -0.73
C VAL A 69 -11.04 -42.07 -1.53
N ARG A 70 -11.38 -40.85 -1.10
CA ARG A 70 -12.34 -39.98 -1.80
C ARG A 70 -11.70 -39.36 -3.04
N ASN A 71 -12.51 -39.11 -4.06
CA ASN A 71 -12.09 -38.37 -5.27
C ASN A 71 -12.09 -36.85 -5.08
N LEU A 72 -12.72 -36.34 -4.01
CA LEU A 72 -12.79 -34.93 -3.67
C LEU A 72 -12.52 -34.73 -2.16
N PRO A 73 -11.96 -33.57 -1.77
CA PRO A 73 -11.62 -33.31 -0.38
C PRO A 73 -12.88 -33.22 0.49
N ASN A 74 -12.76 -33.72 1.71
CA ASN A 74 -13.72 -33.42 2.76
C ASN A 74 -13.52 -31.98 3.30
N VAL A 75 -14.41 -31.52 4.18
CA VAL A 75 -14.33 -30.15 4.74
C VAL A 75 -12.98 -29.87 5.40
N ALA A 76 -12.47 -30.79 6.22
CA ALA A 76 -11.19 -30.60 6.92
C ALA A 76 -10.02 -30.50 5.94
N GLU A 77 -10.00 -31.34 4.90
CA GLU A 77 -8.98 -31.30 3.85
C GLU A 77 -9.06 -30.03 2.99
N GLY A 78 -10.28 -29.56 2.70
CA GLY A 78 -10.51 -28.35 1.91
C GLY A 78 -10.11 -27.06 2.63
N VAL A 79 -10.33 -27.00 3.94
CA VAL A 79 -10.00 -25.81 4.75
C VAL A 79 -8.60 -25.86 5.37
N ALA A 80 -7.86 -26.96 5.22
CA ALA A 80 -6.49 -27.08 5.71
C ALA A 80 -5.52 -26.03 5.12
N GLY A 81 -5.89 -25.40 4.00
CA GLY A 81 -5.17 -24.26 3.43
C GLY A 81 -5.15 -23.02 4.34
N PHE A 82 -6.17 -22.83 5.17
CA PHE A 82 -6.29 -21.68 6.08
C PHE A 82 -5.34 -21.77 7.29
N SER A 83 -4.78 -22.93 7.55
CA SER A 83 -3.73 -23.13 8.56
C SER A 83 -2.35 -23.34 7.91
N SER A 84 -2.17 -22.90 6.67
CA SER A 84 -0.88 -23.02 5.98
C SER A 84 0.13 -21.98 6.47
N ASP A 85 1.39 -22.39 6.54
CA ASP A 85 2.53 -21.49 6.83
C ASP A 85 2.56 -20.30 5.89
N ALA A 86 2.18 -20.49 4.63
CA ALA A 86 2.11 -19.42 3.64
C ALA A 86 1.09 -18.33 4.01
N MET A 87 -0.14 -18.73 4.38
CA MET A 87 -1.17 -17.79 4.80
C MET A 87 -0.76 -17.06 6.09
N LEU A 88 -0.24 -17.80 7.08
CA LEU A 88 0.21 -17.21 8.34
C LEU A 88 1.35 -16.23 8.13
N THR A 89 2.34 -16.58 7.31
CA THR A 89 3.46 -15.69 6.98
C THR A 89 2.96 -14.38 6.36
N VAL A 90 2.09 -14.45 5.35
CA VAL A 90 1.56 -13.26 4.68
C VAL A 90 0.79 -12.37 5.65
N ALA A 91 -0.06 -12.96 6.50
CA ALA A 91 -0.83 -12.22 7.51
C ALA A 91 0.09 -11.47 8.49
N VAL A 92 1.14 -12.12 8.95
CA VAL A 92 2.07 -11.54 9.92
C VAL A 92 2.97 -10.48 9.27
N LEU A 93 3.39 -10.69 8.03
CA LEU A 93 4.15 -9.68 7.28
C LEU A 93 3.35 -8.39 7.04
N PHE A 94 2.03 -8.46 6.86
CA PHE A 94 1.18 -7.26 6.81
C PHE A 94 1.28 -6.41 8.09
N VAL A 95 1.40 -7.05 9.26
CA VAL A 95 1.60 -6.34 10.53
C VAL A 95 2.97 -5.68 10.61
N VAL A 96 4.03 -6.37 10.16
CA VAL A 96 5.40 -5.82 10.11
C VAL A 96 5.43 -4.59 9.20
N VAL A 97 4.84 -4.71 8.02
CA VAL A 97 4.64 -3.63 7.05
C VAL A 97 3.88 -2.46 7.68
N ALA A 98 2.78 -2.72 8.41
CA ALA A 98 2.03 -1.68 9.10
C ALA A 98 2.91 -0.90 10.09
N GLY A 99 3.76 -1.59 10.85
CA GLY A 99 4.76 -0.97 11.72
C GLY A 99 5.71 -0.04 10.96
N LEU A 100 6.20 -0.46 9.79
CA LEU A 100 7.09 0.35 8.95
C LEU A 100 6.38 1.58 8.38
N THR A 101 5.14 1.42 7.92
CA THR A 101 4.32 2.50 7.36
C THR A 101 3.94 3.52 8.44
N GLN A 102 3.46 3.08 9.60
CA GLN A 102 3.01 3.97 10.69
C GLN A 102 4.16 4.75 11.36
N THR A 103 5.36 4.19 11.37
CA THR A 103 6.55 4.90 11.86
C THR A 103 7.19 5.80 10.80
N GLY A 104 6.83 5.62 9.53
CA GLY A 104 7.48 6.30 8.42
C GLY A 104 8.95 5.89 8.25
N ALA A 105 9.34 4.69 8.70
CA ALA A 105 10.72 4.21 8.62
C ALA A 105 11.28 4.23 7.21
N MET A 106 10.41 3.95 6.26
CA MET A 106 10.75 3.86 4.85
C MET A 106 10.91 5.25 4.23
N SER A 107 10.22 6.28 4.75
CA SER A 107 10.46 7.68 4.36
C SER A 107 11.86 8.16 4.75
N MET A 108 12.44 7.64 5.84
CA MET A 108 13.82 7.95 6.24
C MET A 108 14.86 7.33 5.31
N VAL A 109 14.59 6.13 4.78
CA VAL A 109 15.47 5.48 3.80
C VAL A 109 15.35 6.16 2.43
N THR A 110 14.13 6.51 2.02
CA THR A 110 13.85 6.94 0.64
C THR A 110 14.13 8.43 0.40
N ARG A 111 13.88 9.32 1.37
CA ARG A 111 14.18 10.76 1.25
C ARG A 111 15.63 11.07 0.85
N PRO A 112 16.67 10.51 1.50
CA PRO A 112 18.05 10.78 1.12
C PRO A 112 18.42 10.17 -0.24
N ILE A 113 17.84 9.03 -0.60
CA ILE A 113 18.18 8.34 -1.86
C ILE A 113 17.56 9.03 -3.09
N ILE A 114 16.36 9.60 -2.94
CA ILE A 114 15.63 10.26 -4.04
C ILE A 114 16.25 11.62 -4.37
N GLY A 115 16.66 12.37 -3.34
CA GLY A 115 17.35 13.65 -3.49
C GLY A 115 16.61 14.64 -4.40
N GLN A 116 17.36 15.32 -5.29
CA GLN A 116 16.80 16.23 -6.29
C GLN A 116 17.04 15.71 -7.71
N PRO A 117 16.10 14.95 -8.30
CA PRO A 117 16.24 14.49 -9.68
C PRO A 117 16.17 15.66 -10.67
N LYS A 118 17.13 15.72 -11.60
CA LYS A 118 17.19 16.74 -12.66
C LYS A 118 16.48 16.33 -13.96
N SER A 119 16.06 15.08 -14.07
CA SER A 119 15.38 14.51 -15.25
C SER A 119 14.44 13.37 -14.85
N VAL A 120 13.51 13.01 -15.74
CA VAL A 120 12.59 11.87 -15.53
C VAL A 120 13.36 10.56 -15.35
N ALA A 121 14.40 10.32 -16.16
CA ALA A 121 15.23 9.13 -16.04
C ALA A 121 15.98 9.08 -14.69
N ALA A 122 16.46 10.22 -14.20
CA ALA A 122 17.07 10.30 -12.88
C ALA A 122 16.05 10.07 -11.75
N ALA A 123 14.82 10.58 -11.90
CA ALA A 123 13.73 10.32 -10.95
C ALA A 123 13.37 8.83 -10.92
N GLN A 124 13.26 8.19 -12.09
CA GLN A 124 13.03 6.75 -12.20
C GLN A 124 14.17 5.96 -11.57
N ALA A 125 15.43 6.20 -11.93
CA ALA A 125 16.56 5.47 -11.35
C ALA A 125 16.57 5.55 -9.82
N ARG A 126 16.40 6.76 -9.26
CA ARG A 126 16.43 6.99 -7.81
C ARG A 126 15.18 6.49 -7.07
N LEU A 127 14.15 6.08 -7.80
CA LEU A 127 12.93 5.47 -7.26
C LEU A 127 12.96 3.94 -7.41
N LEU A 128 13.24 3.43 -8.62
CA LEU A 128 13.07 2.03 -8.97
C LEU A 128 14.08 1.11 -8.26
N PHE A 129 15.35 1.50 -8.16
CA PHE A 129 16.35 0.65 -7.48
C PHE A 129 16.08 0.49 -5.97
N PRO A 130 15.76 1.56 -5.22
CA PRO A 130 15.36 1.42 -3.82
C PRO A 130 14.08 0.61 -3.65
N VAL A 131 13.07 0.85 -4.50
CA VAL A 131 11.82 0.08 -4.45
C VAL A 131 12.08 -1.39 -4.69
N MET A 132 12.86 -1.74 -5.72
CA MET A 132 13.25 -3.11 -6.01
C MET A 132 13.94 -3.75 -4.80
N GLY A 133 14.95 -3.10 -4.23
CA GLY A 133 15.68 -3.63 -3.08
C GLY A 133 14.80 -3.82 -1.84
N LEU A 134 13.85 -2.91 -1.61
CA LEU A 134 12.93 -2.97 -0.48
C LEU A 134 11.80 -3.98 -0.68
N SER A 135 11.30 -4.14 -1.91
CA SER A 135 10.26 -5.13 -2.24
C SER A 135 10.78 -6.56 -2.22
N THR A 136 12.11 -6.76 -2.21
CA THR A 136 12.71 -8.04 -1.85
C THR A 136 12.29 -8.50 -0.45
N PHE A 137 11.87 -7.59 0.44
CA PHE A 137 11.50 -7.93 1.81
C PHE A 137 10.05 -7.59 2.16
N LEU A 138 9.33 -6.96 1.25
CA LEU A 138 8.00 -6.44 1.47
C LEU A 138 7.09 -6.86 0.32
N ASN A 139 5.85 -7.24 0.65
CA ASN A 139 4.85 -7.54 -0.36
C ASN A 139 4.59 -6.31 -1.27
N ASN A 140 4.17 -6.58 -2.50
CA ASN A 140 4.06 -5.56 -3.54
C ASN A 140 3.06 -4.43 -3.19
N THR A 141 1.86 -4.77 -2.69
CA THR A 141 0.78 -3.81 -2.44
C THR A 141 1.16 -2.76 -1.39
N PRO A 142 1.63 -3.15 -0.19
CA PRO A 142 2.02 -2.16 0.79
C PRO A 142 3.29 -1.40 0.43
N CYS A 143 4.21 -2.03 -0.31
CA CYS A 143 5.38 -1.36 -0.86
C CYS A 143 4.93 -0.18 -1.74
N VAL A 144 4.05 -0.42 -2.72
CA VAL A 144 3.53 0.65 -3.60
C VAL A 144 2.79 1.73 -2.81
N ALA A 145 1.89 1.36 -1.89
CA ALA A 145 1.13 2.32 -1.09
C ALA A 145 2.03 3.25 -0.26
N MET A 146 3.11 2.70 0.28
CA MET A 146 4.11 3.44 1.04
C MET A 146 4.95 4.40 0.18
N PHE A 147 5.20 4.06 -1.08
CA PHE A 147 5.90 4.91 -2.03
C PHE A 147 5.00 5.93 -2.74
N MET A 148 3.68 5.75 -2.71
CA MET A 148 2.69 6.66 -3.29
C MET A 148 2.90 8.15 -2.88
N PRO A 149 2.99 8.52 -1.59
CA PRO A 149 3.20 9.92 -1.22
C PRO A 149 4.54 10.47 -1.73
N VAL A 150 5.57 9.61 -1.79
CA VAL A 150 6.89 9.98 -2.30
C VAL A 150 6.85 10.22 -3.81
N VAL A 151 6.13 9.38 -4.55
CA VAL A 151 5.91 9.57 -5.99
C VAL A 151 5.08 10.82 -6.25
N ASP A 152 4.05 11.09 -5.46
CA ASP A 152 3.26 12.31 -5.56
C ASP A 152 4.11 13.56 -5.34
N ASP A 153 4.98 13.57 -4.32
CA ASP A 153 5.92 14.66 -4.06
C ASP A 153 6.86 14.90 -5.24
N ILE A 154 7.41 13.83 -5.85
CA ILE A 154 8.27 13.95 -7.04
C ILE A 154 7.47 14.48 -8.24
N CYS A 155 6.27 13.96 -8.48
CA CYS A 155 5.41 14.39 -9.58
C CYS A 155 5.07 15.88 -9.45
N LYS A 156 4.65 16.32 -8.25
CA LYS A 156 4.30 17.71 -7.94
C LYS A 156 5.52 18.64 -8.04
N LYS A 157 6.64 18.28 -7.41
CA LYS A 157 7.83 19.12 -7.33
C LYS A 157 8.54 19.30 -8.67
N TYR A 158 8.62 18.25 -9.48
CA TYR A 158 9.35 18.25 -10.76
C TYR A 158 8.43 18.28 -11.99
N LYS A 159 7.11 18.45 -11.79
CA LYS A 159 6.10 18.49 -12.86
C LYS A 159 6.17 17.28 -13.80
N ILE A 160 6.41 16.10 -13.24
CA ILE A 160 6.47 14.83 -13.99
C ILE A 160 5.06 14.23 -14.02
N SER A 161 4.62 13.69 -15.16
CA SER A 161 3.33 12.98 -15.24
C SER A 161 3.33 11.76 -14.29
N PRO A 162 2.29 11.58 -13.46
CA PRO A 162 2.16 10.43 -12.56
C PRO A 162 2.34 9.08 -13.26
N SER A 163 1.83 8.96 -14.49
CA SER A 163 1.94 7.73 -15.29
C SER A 163 3.38 7.29 -15.57
N LYS A 164 4.34 8.23 -15.58
CA LYS A 164 5.77 7.95 -15.79
C LYS A 164 6.49 7.44 -14.54
N LEU A 165 5.85 7.46 -13.38
CA LEU A 165 6.44 6.99 -12.12
C LEU A 165 5.62 5.86 -11.47
N TYR A 166 4.29 5.94 -11.45
CA TYR A 166 3.43 4.93 -10.81
C TYR A 166 3.49 3.56 -11.47
N LEU A 167 3.44 3.49 -12.81
CA LEU A 167 3.50 2.21 -13.50
C LEU A 167 4.90 1.57 -13.36
N PRO A 168 6.01 2.30 -13.56
CA PRO A 168 7.34 1.81 -13.21
C PRO A 168 7.50 1.38 -11.76
N LEU A 169 6.97 2.14 -10.80
CA LEU A 169 6.99 1.80 -9.37
C LEU A 169 6.36 0.42 -9.13
N SER A 170 5.18 0.17 -9.69
CA SER A 170 4.49 -1.11 -9.58
C SER A 170 5.35 -2.26 -10.11
N TYR A 171 5.92 -2.12 -11.31
CA TYR A 171 6.79 -3.15 -11.87
C TYR A 171 8.09 -3.35 -11.10
N ALA A 172 8.73 -2.29 -10.61
CA ALA A 172 9.93 -2.43 -9.77
C ALA A 172 9.63 -3.15 -8.45
N SER A 173 8.45 -2.92 -7.87
CA SER A 173 7.95 -3.66 -6.72
C SER A 173 7.85 -5.16 -7.06
N VAL A 174 7.18 -5.52 -8.17
CA VAL A 174 7.07 -6.91 -8.63
C VAL A 174 8.43 -7.56 -8.89
N PHE A 175 9.34 -6.88 -9.59
CA PHE A 175 10.69 -7.38 -9.85
C PHE A 175 11.52 -7.58 -8.58
N GLY A 176 11.39 -6.67 -7.61
CA GLY A 176 11.97 -6.84 -6.28
C GLY A 176 11.39 -8.06 -5.55
N GLY A 177 10.07 -8.24 -5.62
CA GLY A 177 9.37 -9.39 -5.06
C GLY A 177 9.87 -10.75 -5.61
N CYS A 178 10.27 -10.79 -6.88
CA CYS A 178 10.86 -11.97 -7.52
C CYS A 178 12.29 -12.29 -7.04
N CYS A 179 12.94 -11.42 -6.27
CA CYS A 179 14.32 -11.61 -5.83
C CYS A 179 14.43 -12.40 -4.52
N SER A 180 13.34 -12.67 -3.79
CA SER A 180 13.40 -13.48 -2.56
C SER A 180 12.15 -14.33 -2.36
N LYS A 181 12.26 -15.31 -1.47
CA LYS A 181 11.13 -16.12 -1.02
C LYS A 181 9.98 -15.29 -0.43
N ILE A 182 10.28 -14.23 0.32
CA ILE A 182 9.27 -13.42 1.03
C ILE A 182 8.70 -12.27 0.22
N GLY A 183 9.34 -11.92 -0.89
CA GLY A 183 8.99 -10.72 -1.65
C GLY A 183 7.60 -10.78 -2.28
N THR A 184 7.06 -11.98 -2.51
CA THR A 184 5.70 -12.16 -3.04
C THR A 184 5.02 -13.38 -2.45
N SER A 185 3.70 -13.28 -2.27
CA SER A 185 2.84 -14.38 -1.79
C SER A 185 2.94 -15.62 -2.66
N THR A 186 3.18 -15.48 -3.96
CA THR A 186 3.37 -16.61 -4.88
C THR A 186 4.60 -17.44 -4.54
N ASN A 187 5.72 -16.80 -4.20
CA ASN A 187 6.95 -17.51 -3.83
C ASN A 187 6.78 -18.26 -2.50
N ILE A 188 6.09 -17.64 -1.53
CA ILE A 188 5.77 -18.27 -0.25
C ILE A 188 4.88 -19.50 -0.47
N VAL A 189 3.85 -19.40 -1.34
CA VAL A 189 2.98 -20.52 -1.69
C VAL A 189 3.78 -21.64 -2.35
N VAL A 190 4.61 -21.34 -3.35
CA VAL A 190 5.46 -22.35 -4.01
C VAL A 190 6.42 -23.02 -3.04
N ALA A 191 7.07 -22.24 -2.16
CA ALA A 191 7.96 -22.80 -1.13
C ALA A 191 7.21 -23.77 -0.20
N SER A 192 5.98 -23.44 0.20
CA SER A 192 5.15 -24.35 1.01
C SER A 192 4.73 -25.63 0.25
N LEU A 193 4.50 -25.54 -1.06
CA LEU A 193 4.18 -26.69 -1.90
C LEU A 193 5.39 -27.60 -2.12
N MET A 194 6.59 -27.05 -2.22
CA MET A 194 7.84 -27.83 -2.32
C MET A 194 8.04 -28.73 -1.10
N VAL A 195 7.88 -28.17 0.10
CA VAL A 195 7.98 -28.91 1.37
C VAL A 195 6.93 -30.03 1.42
N ARG A 196 5.69 -29.74 1.03
CA ARG A 196 4.61 -30.75 0.97
C ARG A 196 4.89 -31.88 -0.04
N ALA A 197 5.60 -31.56 -1.13
CA ALA A 197 6.04 -32.54 -2.11
C ALA A 197 7.30 -33.33 -1.69
N GLY A 198 7.85 -33.06 -0.50
CA GLY A 198 9.03 -33.76 0.03
C GLY A 198 10.36 -33.19 -0.42
N PHE A 199 10.37 -32.00 -1.04
CA PHE A 199 11.62 -31.29 -1.34
C PHE A 199 12.13 -30.51 -0.12
N PRO A 200 13.45 -30.22 -0.05
CA PRO A 200 13.99 -29.30 0.95
C PRO A 200 13.27 -27.95 0.92
N GLU A 201 13.20 -27.30 2.07
CA GLU A 201 12.63 -25.96 2.16
C GLU A 201 13.46 -24.97 1.33
N MET A 202 12.78 -24.16 0.51
CA MET A 202 13.44 -23.12 -0.28
C MET A 202 14.10 -22.09 0.64
N GLY A 203 15.39 -21.84 0.41
CA GLY A 203 16.15 -20.82 1.13
C GLY A 203 15.67 -19.40 0.80
N MET A 204 15.90 -18.45 1.71
CA MET A 204 15.44 -17.05 1.56
C MET A 204 15.85 -16.40 0.24
N PHE A 205 17.10 -16.64 -0.17
CA PHE A 205 17.76 -16.02 -1.32
C PHE A 205 18.10 -17.02 -2.43
N GLU A 206 17.49 -18.20 -2.43
CA GLU A 206 17.78 -19.23 -3.42
C GLU A 206 17.43 -18.78 -4.85
N ILE A 207 16.28 -18.11 -5.00
CA ILE A 207 15.83 -17.55 -6.28
C ILE A 207 16.57 -16.27 -6.70
N THR A 208 17.36 -15.65 -5.80
CA THR A 208 18.05 -14.36 -6.05
C THR A 208 18.96 -14.42 -7.28
N TRP A 209 19.61 -15.57 -7.49
CA TRP A 209 20.53 -15.78 -8.62
C TRP A 209 19.85 -15.65 -9.99
N ILE A 210 18.54 -15.88 -10.05
CA ILE A 210 17.72 -15.70 -11.25
C ILE A 210 16.95 -14.37 -11.17
N GLY A 211 16.41 -14.05 -9.99
CA GLY A 211 15.58 -12.88 -9.75
C GLY A 211 16.32 -11.55 -9.97
N VAL A 212 17.53 -11.39 -9.43
CA VAL A 212 18.28 -10.12 -9.54
C VAL A 212 18.67 -9.82 -11.00
N PRO A 213 19.26 -10.75 -11.78
CA PRO A 213 19.51 -10.50 -13.20
C PRO A 213 18.23 -10.15 -13.98
N ALA A 214 17.13 -10.87 -13.76
CA ALA A 214 15.86 -10.61 -14.41
C ALA A 214 15.30 -9.22 -14.02
N ALA A 215 15.38 -8.85 -12.75
CA ALA A 215 14.96 -7.56 -12.23
C ALA A 215 15.79 -6.41 -12.83
N LEU A 216 17.12 -6.57 -12.93
CA LEU A 216 18.00 -5.58 -13.54
C LEU A 216 17.68 -5.39 -15.03
N VAL A 217 17.46 -6.47 -15.77
CA VAL A 217 17.04 -6.42 -17.18
C VAL A 217 15.67 -5.74 -17.31
N GLY A 218 14.70 -6.11 -16.46
CA GLY A 218 13.36 -5.53 -16.42
C GLY A 218 13.35 -4.03 -16.11
N ILE A 219 14.08 -3.60 -15.08
CA ILE A 219 14.21 -2.18 -14.73
C ILE A 219 14.92 -1.41 -15.84
N THR A 220 15.99 -1.97 -16.42
CA THR A 220 16.69 -1.33 -17.54
C THR A 220 15.76 -1.17 -18.74
N PHE A 221 14.98 -2.22 -19.05
CA PHE A 221 13.95 -2.15 -20.09
C PHE A 221 12.93 -1.06 -19.78
N ILE A 222 12.39 -0.98 -18.56
CA ILE A 222 11.43 0.07 -18.17
C ILE A 222 12.03 1.46 -18.35
N MET A 223 13.27 1.68 -17.90
CA MET A 223 13.93 2.98 -18.02
C MET A 223 14.17 3.39 -19.48
N VAL A 224 14.52 2.43 -20.35
CA VAL A 224 14.77 2.69 -21.78
C VAL A 224 13.46 2.82 -22.56
N ALA A 225 12.48 1.97 -22.29
CA ALA A 225 11.19 1.91 -22.97
C ALA A 225 10.21 2.97 -22.47
N SER A 226 10.38 3.50 -21.26
CA SER A 226 9.47 4.48 -20.66
C SER A 226 9.26 5.72 -21.52
N LYS A 227 10.29 6.17 -22.25
CA LYS A 227 10.17 7.31 -23.16
C LYS A 227 9.27 7.06 -24.37
N TRP A 228 9.05 5.80 -24.75
CA TRP A 228 8.32 5.42 -25.95
C TRP A 228 6.95 4.80 -25.64
N LEU A 229 6.87 3.99 -24.59
CA LEU A 229 5.67 3.23 -24.24
C LEU A 229 4.75 3.96 -23.25
N LEU A 230 5.28 4.84 -22.40
CA LEU A 230 4.46 5.51 -21.38
C LEU A 230 3.91 6.85 -21.92
N PRO A 231 2.60 6.94 -22.20
CA PRO A 231 2.00 8.19 -22.62
C PRO A 231 2.09 9.23 -21.50
N ASP A 232 2.25 10.50 -21.88
CA ASP A 232 2.05 11.62 -20.95
C ASP A 232 0.56 11.75 -20.61
N ARG A 233 0.08 10.89 -19.71
CA ARG A 233 -1.24 11.05 -19.11
C ARG A 233 -1.13 12.18 -18.11
N LYS A 234 -1.38 13.40 -18.57
CA LYS A 234 -1.79 14.47 -17.68
C LYS A 234 -3.11 13.99 -17.07
N PRO A 235 -3.26 13.94 -15.74
CA PRO A 235 -4.56 13.66 -15.15
C PRO A 235 -5.58 14.61 -15.79
N ALA A 236 -6.75 14.09 -16.17
CA ALA A 236 -7.86 14.91 -16.70
C ALA A 236 -8.32 15.96 -15.66
N LEU A 237 -7.86 15.82 -14.41
CA LEU A 237 -7.74 16.89 -13.44
C LEU A 237 -6.28 17.25 -13.29
N SER A 238 -5.81 18.17 -14.14
CA SER A 238 -4.80 19.11 -13.71
C SER A 238 -5.33 19.76 -12.43
N LEU A 239 -4.78 19.41 -11.26
CA LEU A 239 -4.77 20.25 -10.04
C LEU A 239 -4.01 21.59 -10.29
N SER A 240 -3.98 22.04 -11.54
CA SER A 240 -3.23 23.16 -12.06
C SER A 240 -4.05 24.03 -13.00
N ASP A 241 -5.38 23.87 -13.07
CA ASP A 241 -6.25 24.86 -13.74
C ASP A 241 -7.19 25.63 -12.79
N ASP A 242 -7.16 25.36 -11.47
CA ASP A 242 -7.38 26.41 -10.45
C ASP A 242 -6.89 25.94 -9.07
N PRO A 243 -5.59 26.02 -8.76
CA PRO A 243 -5.10 25.68 -7.44
C PRO A 243 -5.58 26.78 -6.49
N ARG A 244 -6.59 26.50 -5.67
CA ARG A 244 -6.98 27.33 -4.52
C ARG A 244 -5.71 27.86 -3.83
N GLN A 245 -5.39 29.14 -4.02
CA GLN A 245 -4.18 29.76 -3.49
C GLN A 245 -4.45 30.21 -2.06
N TYR A 246 -3.91 29.51 -1.09
CA TYR A 246 -3.98 29.81 0.34
C TYR A 246 -2.77 30.60 0.79
N THR A 247 -3.02 31.61 1.60
CA THR A 247 -1.96 32.38 2.23
C THR A 247 -1.65 31.81 3.62
N VAL A 248 -0.41 31.40 3.85
CA VAL A 248 0.09 30.89 5.12
C VAL A 248 1.13 31.84 5.65
N GLU A 249 0.98 32.22 6.90
CA GLU A 249 1.92 33.10 7.56
C GLU A 249 2.80 32.31 8.54
N MET A 250 4.11 32.49 8.46
CA MET A 250 5.09 31.88 9.34
C MET A 250 6.00 32.96 9.93
N ILE A 251 6.28 32.92 11.23
CA ILE A 251 7.26 33.73 11.93
C ILE A 251 8.59 32.98 11.98
N VAL A 252 9.67 33.68 11.66
CA VAL A 252 11.04 33.20 11.89
C VAL A 252 11.34 33.22 13.39
N GLN A 253 11.54 32.03 13.97
CA GLN A 253 11.79 31.89 15.41
C GLN A 253 13.11 32.58 15.81
N PRO A 254 13.13 33.40 16.88
CA PRO A 254 14.38 33.93 17.44
C PRO A 254 15.35 32.80 17.82
N GLY A 255 16.57 32.83 17.28
CA GLY A 255 17.57 31.77 17.47
C GLY A 255 17.31 30.47 16.69
N GLY A 256 16.33 30.45 15.78
CA GLY A 256 16.04 29.32 14.90
C GLY A 256 17.09 29.14 13.81
N ALA A 257 17.17 27.92 13.25
CA ALA A 257 18.17 27.53 12.26
C ALA A 257 18.15 28.36 10.97
N VAL A 258 17.01 28.97 10.65
CA VAL A 258 16.80 29.79 9.44
C VAL A 258 17.23 31.26 9.58
N VAL A 259 17.59 31.72 10.79
CA VAL A 259 18.01 33.11 11.01
C VAL A 259 19.37 33.37 10.37
N GLY A 260 19.45 34.37 9.50
CA GLY A 260 20.68 34.76 8.78
C GLY A 260 20.91 33.99 7.47
N GLU A 261 20.15 32.93 7.19
CA GLU A 261 20.17 32.24 5.90
C GLU A 261 19.47 33.06 4.82
N THR A 262 19.87 32.85 3.56
CA THR A 262 19.12 33.39 2.42
C THR A 262 17.84 32.57 2.17
N ILE A 263 16.82 33.16 1.55
CA ILE A 263 15.56 32.47 1.20
C ILE A 263 15.81 31.16 0.42
N GLU A 264 16.81 31.16 -0.47
CA GLU A 264 17.19 29.97 -1.23
C GLU A 264 17.89 28.90 -0.37
N GLN A 265 18.81 29.29 0.51
CA GLN A 265 19.49 28.37 1.43
C GLN A 265 18.53 27.74 2.44
N ALA A 266 17.56 28.51 2.93
CA ALA A 266 16.51 28.05 3.83
C ALA A 266 15.47 27.15 3.11
N GLY A 267 15.58 26.96 1.79
CA GLY A 267 14.68 26.11 1.00
C GLY A 267 13.28 26.69 0.77
N LEU A 268 13.07 27.98 1.06
CA LEU A 268 11.76 28.63 1.05
C LEU A 268 11.32 29.13 -0.34
N ARG A 269 12.22 29.10 -1.33
CA ARG A 269 11.93 29.52 -2.72
C ARG A 269 11.37 28.41 -3.61
N HIS A 270 11.66 27.16 -3.31
CA HIS A 270 11.36 26.01 -4.17
C HIS A 270 10.35 25.05 -3.50
N LEU A 271 9.39 25.60 -2.76
CA LEU A 271 8.37 24.82 -2.07
C LEU A 271 7.34 24.30 -3.09
N PRO A 272 6.96 23.01 -3.03
CA PRO A 272 6.03 22.42 -3.99
C PRO A 272 4.62 22.97 -3.76
N GLY A 273 4.15 23.81 -4.68
CA GLY A 273 2.80 24.38 -4.61
C GLY A 273 2.66 25.53 -3.61
N LEU A 274 3.75 26.05 -3.02
CA LEU A 274 3.81 27.25 -2.19
C LEU A 274 4.93 28.16 -2.66
N PHE A 275 4.75 29.47 -2.58
CA PHE A 275 5.82 30.44 -2.82
C PHE A 275 5.76 31.56 -1.79
N LEU A 276 6.93 32.03 -1.35
CA LEU A 276 7.04 33.19 -0.47
C LEU A 276 6.67 34.44 -1.25
N ALA A 277 5.55 35.06 -0.90
CA ALA A 277 5.04 36.26 -1.56
C ALA A 277 5.66 37.52 -0.95
N GLU A 278 5.68 37.59 0.38
CA GLU A 278 6.04 38.82 1.11
C GLU A 278 6.75 38.48 2.43
N ILE A 279 7.60 39.41 2.89
CA ILE A 279 8.16 39.43 4.25
C ILE A 279 7.70 40.71 4.93
N GLU A 280 7.02 40.58 6.07
CA GLU A 280 6.70 41.70 6.96
C GLU A 280 7.77 41.73 8.08
N ARG A 281 8.53 42.84 8.11
CA ARG A 281 9.64 43.07 9.03
C ARG A 281 9.38 44.37 9.80
N GLY A 282 8.92 44.25 11.04
CA GLY A 282 8.45 45.41 11.81
C GLY A 282 7.27 46.08 11.09
N ASP A 283 7.39 47.38 10.80
CA ASP A 283 6.40 48.15 10.05
C ASP A 283 6.63 48.17 8.53
N SER A 284 7.62 47.41 8.03
CA SER A 284 7.98 47.37 6.61
C SER A 284 7.51 46.07 5.94
N ILE A 285 6.87 46.21 4.77
CA ILE A 285 6.45 45.09 3.92
C ILE A 285 7.41 45.02 2.74
N LEU A 286 8.05 43.87 2.56
CA LEU A 286 8.95 43.56 1.45
C LEU A 286 8.21 42.62 0.49
N PRO A 287 7.59 43.14 -0.58
CA PRO A 287 6.97 42.31 -1.61
C PRO A 287 8.03 41.73 -2.54
N ALA A 288 7.74 40.57 -3.15
CA ALA A 288 8.55 39.98 -4.23
C ALA A 288 10.03 39.77 -3.87
N VAL A 289 10.27 39.17 -2.70
CA VAL A 289 11.61 38.96 -2.15
C VAL A 289 12.52 38.08 -3.04
N GLY A 290 13.73 38.57 -3.29
CA GLY A 290 14.75 37.92 -4.11
C GLY A 290 15.41 36.72 -3.41
N PRO A 291 16.04 35.78 -4.15
CA PRO A 291 16.60 34.53 -3.57
C PRO A 291 17.71 34.78 -2.55
N THR A 292 18.41 35.91 -2.68
CA THR A 292 19.54 36.33 -1.85
C THR A 292 19.14 37.11 -0.60
N GLU A 293 17.85 37.42 -0.42
CA GLU A 293 17.37 38.14 0.75
C GLU A 293 17.57 37.28 2.00
N ARG A 294 18.07 37.89 3.08
CA ARG A 294 18.39 37.18 4.33
C ARG A 294 17.26 37.31 5.33
N LEU A 295 16.92 36.19 5.97
CA LEU A 295 15.89 36.11 7.00
C LEU A 295 16.42 36.67 8.32
N GLN A 296 15.62 37.50 8.98
CA GLN A 296 15.88 38.04 10.31
C GLN A 296 14.95 37.41 11.34
N ALA A 297 15.37 37.42 12.61
CA ALA A 297 14.52 36.96 13.69
C ALA A 297 13.22 37.80 13.76
N ASN A 298 12.08 37.14 13.97
CA ASN A 298 10.74 37.72 13.96
C ASN A 298 10.22 38.21 12.60
N ASP A 299 10.91 37.93 11.49
CA ASP A 299 10.33 38.14 10.16
C ASP A 299 9.03 37.32 10.04
N ARG A 300 7.96 37.95 9.55
CA ARG A 300 6.70 37.27 9.22
C ARG A 300 6.64 37.02 7.72
N LEU A 301 6.74 35.76 7.37
CA LEU A 301 6.80 35.24 6.01
C LEU A 301 5.40 34.86 5.54
N ILE A 302 4.97 35.43 4.43
CA ILE A 302 3.65 35.21 3.84
C ILE A 302 3.82 34.33 2.60
N PHE A 303 3.38 33.07 2.69
CA PHE A 303 3.44 32.09 1.59
C PHE A 303 2.09 31.95 0.91
N VAL A 304 2.05 31.84 -0.41
CA VAL A 304 0.83 31.65 -1.20
C VAL A 304 0.89 30.31 -1.93
N GLY A 305 -0.14 29.45 -1.82
CA GLY A 305 -0.09 28.10 -2.38
C GLY A 305 -1.18 27.11 -1.94
N ILE A 306 -1.04 25.83 -2.28
CA ILE A 306 -2.04 24.76 -2.06
C ILE A 306 -2.02 24.28 -0.58
N VAL A 307 -3.18 23.99 0.05
CA VAL A 307 -3.27 23.64 1.50
C VAL A 307 -2.42 22.44 1.88
N GLU A 308 -2.35 21.43 1.02
CA GLU A 308 -1.61 20.19 1.30
C GLU A 308 -0.12 20.48 1.58
N SER A 309 0.42 21.52 0.95
CA SER A 309 1.83 21.92 1.05
C SER A 309 2.14 22.68 2.35
N VAL A 310 1.13 23.14 3.09
CA VAL A 310 1.31 23.85 4.37
C VAL A 310 1.95 22.95 5.44
N VAL A 311 1.70 21.65 5.34
CA VAL A 311 2.33 20.63 6.18
C VAL A 311 3.85 20.61 5.98
N ASP A 312 4.35 20.92 4.79
CA ASP A 312 5.79 20.93 4.49
C ASP A 312 6.49 22.18 5.03
N LEU A 313 5.81 23.33 5.07
CA LEU A 313 6.30 24.52 5.77
C LEU A 313 6.50 24.25 7.27
N GLN A 314 5.58 23.50 7.90
CA GLN A 314 5.68 23.14 9.32
C GLN A 314 6.79 22.13 9.63
N LYS A 315 7.24 21.36 8.63
CA LYS A 315 8.39 20.44 8.76
C LYS A 315 9.73 21.20 8.74
N THR A 316 9.74 22.48 8.35
CA THR A 316 10.96 23.30 8.27
C THR A 316 11.35 23.80 9.65
N ARG A 317 12.55 23.41 10.10
CA ARG A 317 13.03 23.71 11.47
C ARG A 317 13.32 25.21 11.63
N GLY A 318 12.68 25.85 12.61
CA GLY A 318 12.88 27.28 12.92
C GLY A 318 11.81 28.22 12.37
N LEU A 319 10.77 27.70 11.70
CA LEU A 319 9.57 28.45 11.34
C LEU A 319 8.40 28.09 12.27
N LEU A 320 7.68 29.10 12.74
CA LEU A 320 6.49 28.97 13.57
C LEU A 320 5.28 29.58 12.85
N PRO A 321 4.07 29.02 12.89
CA PRO A 321 2.90 29.69 12.30
C PRO A 321 2.64 31.06 12.97
N ALA A 322 2.40 32.11 12.17
CA ALA A 322 2.23 33.48 12.68
C ALA A 322 0.89 33.70 13.41
N THR A 323 -0.08 32.81 13.18
CA THR A 323 -1.40 32.94 13.79
C THR A 323 -1.34 32.55 15.26
N ASN A 324 -1.51 33.53 16.13
CA ASN A 324 -1.83 33.34 17.55
C ASN A 324 -3.20 32.63 17.79
N GLN A 325 -3.86 32.13 16.75
CA GLN A 325 -5.10 31.36 16.80
C GLN A 325 -4.90 29.83 16.77
N VAL A 326 -3.68 29.35 16.53
CA VAL A 326 -3.33 27.90 16.46
C VAL A 326 -3.03 27.29 17.85
N PHE A 327 -2.91 28.11 18.90
CA PHE A 327 -2.44 27.69 20.23
C PHE A 327 -3.45 27.76 21.37
N LYS A 328 -4.76 27.61 21.11
CA LYS A 328 -5.78 27.47 22.18
C LYS A 328 -6.84 26.43 21.86
N LEU A 329 -6.39 25.20 21.64
CA LEU A 329 -7.18 23.99 21.90
C LEU A 329 -6.31 23.19 22.87
N ASN A 330 -6.85 22.85 24.04
CA ASN A 330 -6.11 22.24 25.15
C ASN A 330 -5.68 20.77 24.88
N ASP A 331 -5.80 20.27 23.64
CA ASP A 331 -5.47 18.90 23.29
C ASP A 331 -4.09 18.72 22.60
N PRO A 332 -3.39 17.61 22.89
CA PRO A 332 -2.09 17.26 22.29
C PRO A 332 -2.10 17.25 20.76
N ARG A 333 -1.02 17.76 20.16
CA ARG A 333 -0.82 17.88 18.69
C ARG A 333 -0.99 16.58 17.89
N THR A 334 -0.85 15.43 18.51
CA THR A 334 -0.98 14.10 17.88
C THR A 334 -2.42 13.69 17.54
N GLN A 335 -3.42 14.46 17.97
CA GLN A 335 -4.84 14.08 17.86
C GLN A 335 -5.68 14.98 16.94
N ARG A 336 -5.06 15.95 16.25
CA ARG A 336 -5.74 16.85 15.31
C ARG A 336 -5.68 16.31 13.88
N CYS A 337 -6.73 16.53 13.09
CA CYS A 337 -6.81 16.16 11.69
C CYS A 337 -7.58 17.20 10.87
N LEU A 338 -7.31 17.23 9.56
CA LEU A 338 -8.06 18.03 8.61
C LEU A 338 -9.30 17.27 8.16
N ILE A 339 -10.43 17.97 8.13
CA ILE A 339 -11.74 17.42 7.82
C ILE A 339 -12.42 18.33 6.81
N GLU A 340 -12.88 17.76 5.71
CA GLU A 340 -13.73 18.45 4.75
C GLU A 340 -15.19 18.21 5.14
N ALA A 341 -15.96 19.29 5.33
CA ALA A 341 -17.34 19.23 5.77
C ALA A 341 -18.25 20.09 4.87
N VAL A 342 -19.30 19.49 4.30
CA VAL A 342 -20.30 20.21 3.49
C VAL A 342 -21.45 20.64 4.39
N VAL A 343 -21.69 21.95 4.47
CA VAL A 343 -22.74 22.56 5.31
C VAL A 343 -24.12 22.10 4.84
N SER A 344 -24.94 21.58 5.75
CA SER A 344 -26.32 21.23 5.44
C SER A 344 -27.26 22.42 5.51
N ASP A 345 -28.45 22.26 4.96
CA ASP A 345 -29.58 23.19 5.11
C ASP A 345 -30.09 23.30 6.57
N ARG A 346 -29.75 22.33 7.42
CA ARG A 346 -30.12 22.29 8.84
C ARG A 346 -29.05 22.86 9.77
N CYS A 347 -27.91 23.30 9.23
CA CYS A 347 -26.86 23.87 10.04
C CYS A 347 -27.33 25.19 10.69
N PRO A 348 -27.27 25.32 12.03
CA PRO A 348 -27.78 26.49 12.77
C PRO A 348 -27.00 27.80 12.52
N ILE A 349 -25.85 27.72 11.85
CA ILE A 349 -25.02 28.88 11.47
C ILE A 349 -25.32 29.34 10.03
N VAL A 350 -26.18 28.63 9.28
CA VAL A 350 -26.60 29.09 7.94
C VAL A 350 -27.24 30.47 8.03
N GLY A 351 -26.78 31.39 7.18
CA GLY A 351 -27.22 32.79 7.17
C GLY A 351 -26.49 33.70 8.17
N LYS A 352 -25.56 33.18 8.97
CA LYS A 352 -24.70 33.97 9.87
C LYS A 352 -23.25 33.96 9.38
N THR A 353 -22.48 34.98 9.80
CA THR A 353 -21.02 34.93 9.60
C THR A 353 -20.40 33.85 10.48
N ILE A 354 -19.25 33.29 10.07
CA ILE A 354 -18.50 32.31 10.88
C ILE A 354 -18.19 32.85 12.28
N ARG A 355 -17.92 34.16 12.40
CA ARG A 355 -17.67 34.85 13.67
C ARG A 355 -18.94 34.98 14.52
N ASP A 356 -20.04 35.45 13.94
CA ASP A 356 -21.30 35.65 14.67
C ASP A 356 -21.94 34.32 15.08
N GLY A 357 -21.73 33.28 14.28
CA GLY A 357 -22.11 31.91 14.59
C GLY A 357 -21.24 31.23 15.64
N GLN A 358 -20.14 31.86 16.06
CA GLN A 358 -19.16 31.30 17.00
C GLN A 358 -18.76 29.84 16.64
N PHE A 359 -18.51 29.57 15.35
CA PHE A 359 -18.30 28.22 14.82
C PHE A 359 -17.29 27.42 15.65
N ARG A 360 -16.20 28.07 16.08
CA ARG A 360 -15.15 27.46 16.91
C ARG A 360 -15.66 26.94 18.24
N THR A 361 -16.45 27.73 18.96
CA THR A 361 -16.97 27.35 20.29
C THR A 361 -18.08 26.31 20.15
N GLN A 362 -18.90 26.43 19.11
CA GLN A 362 -20.04 25.54 18.91
C GLN A 362 -19.64 24.15 18.41
N TYR A 363 -18.62 24.08 17.55
CA TYR A 363 -18.22 22.85 16.86
C TYR A 363 -16.87 22.29 17.31
N ASP A 364 -16.11 23.01 18.15
CA ASP A 364 -14.76 22.61 18.58
C ASP A 364 -13.85 22.33 17.36
N ALA A 365 -14.00 23.18 16.33
CA ALA A 365 -13.34 23.07 15.05
C ALA A 365 -13.01 24.46 14.50
N ALA A 366 -11.83 24.61 13.89
CA ALA A 366 -11.41 25.86 13.26
C ALA A 366 -11.67 25.79 11.75
N VAL A 367 -12.38 26.78 11.19
CA VAL A 367 -12.57 26.90 9.74
C VAL A 367 -11.29 27.47 9.13
N LEU A 368 -10.69 26.73 8.20
CA LEU A 368 -9.51 27.13 7.44
C LEU A 368 -9.88 27.69 6.07
N ALA A 369 -10.98 27.21 5.49
CA ALA A 369 -11.43 27.61 4.15
C ALA A 369 -12.92 27.41 3.97
N VAL A 370 -13.52 28.20 3.06
CA VAL A 370 -14.91 28.03 2.58
C VAL A 370 -14.89 28.05 1.06
N ALA A 371 -15.55 27.07 0.45
CA ALA A 371 -15.82 27.02 -0.99
C ALA A 371 -17.33 26.90 -1.25
N ARG A 372 -17.82 27.59 -2.28
CA ARG A 372 -19.22 27.60 -2.69
C ARG A 372 -19.29 27.26 -4.16
N SER A 373 -20.10 26.26 -4.51
CA SER A 373 -20.24 25.77 -5.89
C SER A 373 -18.90 25.41 -6.55
N GLY A 374 -17.94 24.93 -5.75
CA GLY A 374 -16.58 24.59 -6.20
C GLY A 374 -15.56 25.72 -6.09
N GLU A 375 -15.98 26.98 -6.04
CA GLU A 375 -15.10 28.16 -6.01
C GLU A 375 -14.83 28.65 -4.58
N ARG A 376 -13.62 29.15 -4.30
CA ARG A 376 -13.27 29.65 -2.96
C ARG A 376 -13.85 31.05 -2.74
N ILE A 377 -14.46 31.27 -1.57
CA ILE A 377 -14.89 32.60 -1.14
C ILE A 377 -13.67 33.37 -0.62
N ASN A 378 -13.20 34.36 -1.39
CA ASN A 378 -12.09 35.25 -1.02
C ASN A 378 -12.57 36.40 -0.12
N ALA A 379 -12.87 36.07 1.13
CA ALA A 379 -13.14 37.05 2.18
C ALA A 379 -12.46 36.61 3.50
N LYS A 380 -12.36 37.53 4.46
CA LYS A 380 -11.87 37.18 5.81
C LYS A 380 -12.75 36.07 6.37
N ILE A 381 -12.14 34.94 6.78
CA ILE A 381 -12.87 33.72 7.17
C ILE A 381 -13.98 34.03 8.19
N GLY A 382 -13.70 34.86 9.18
CA GLY A 382 -14.69 35.23 10.20
C GLY A 382 -15.91 35.98 9.66
N ASP A 383 -15.80 36.67 8.53
CA ASP A 383 -16.83 37.57 7.99
C ASP A 383 -17.64 36.90 6.87
N ILE A 384 -17.33 35.64 6.53
CA ILE A 384 -18.04 34.86 5.51
C ILE A 384 -19.39 34.40 6.08
N VAL A 385 -20.48 34.76 5.38
CA VAL A 385 -21.83 34.25 5.67
C VAL A 385 -21.97 32.85 5.09
N LEU A 386 -22.19 31.87 5.97
CA LEU A 386 -22.35 30.45 5.59
C LEU A 386 -23.69 30.21 4.89
N GLN A 387 -23.66 29.43 3.81
CA GLN A 387 -24.82 28.96 3.08
C GLN A 387 -24.86 27.43 3.04
N ALA A 388 -26.06 26.88 2.88
CA ALA A 388 -26.21 25.45 2.65
C ALA A 388 -25.49 25.04 1.35
N GLY A 389 -24.76 23.93 1.39
CA GLY A 389 -23.92 23.47 0.29
C GLY A 389 -22.50 24.05 0.27
N ASP A 390 -22.17 25.00 1.16
CA ASP A 390 -20.78 25.44 1.32
C ASP A 390 -19.89 24.28 1.78
N THR A 391 -18.71 24.15 1.19
CA THR A 391 -17.70 23.17 1.58
C THR A 391 -16.65 23.83 2.46
N LEU A 392 -16.52 23.35 3.68
CA LEU A 392 -15.60 23.85 4.70
C LEU A 392 -14.40 22.93 4.83
N LEU A 393 -13.22 23.52 4.91
CA LEU A 393 -12.03 22.81 5.39
C LEU A 393 -11.82 23.15 6.86
N LEU A 394 -11.85 22.14 7.72
CA LEU A 394 -11.82 22.27 9.16
C LEU A 394 -10.55 21.63 9.75
N GLU A 395 -9.96 22.27 10.75
CA GLU A 395 -9.04 21.60 11.68
C GLU A 395 -9.83 21.23 12.94
N ALA A 396 -9.89 19.95 13.27
CA ALA A 396 -10.60 19.46 14.46
C ALA A 396 -9.91 18.23 15.06
N HIS A 397 -10.35 17.83 16.25
CA HIS A 397 -9.93 16.56 16.86
C HIS A 397 -10.46 15.36 16.04
N ARG A 398 -9.74 14.22 16.01
CA ARG A 398 -10.18 13.01 15.26
C ARG A 398 -11.59 12.52 15.57
N SER A 399 -12.10 12.81 16.77
CA SER A 399 -13.48 12.46 17.15
C SER A 399 -14.54 13.35 16.51
N PHE A 400 -14.19 14.47 15.89
CA PHE A 400 -15.12 15.38 15.22
C PHE A 400 -15.90 14.67 14.12
N GLU A 401 -15.23 13.85 13.30
CA GLU A 401 -15.89 13.06 12.26
C GLU A 401 -16.96 12.14 12.86
N ASN A 402 -16.62 11.39 13.91
CA ASN A 402 -17.56 10.49 14.58
C ASN A 402 -18.72 11.23 15.27
N ARG A 403 -18.48 12.43 15.81
CA ARG A 403 -19.51 13.26 16.46
C ARG A 403 -20.47 13.88 15.45
N MET A 404 -19.95 14.33 14.31
CA MET A 404 -20.73 15.07 13.30
C MET A 404 -21.34 14.17 12.23
N ARG A 405 -20.83 12.95 12.03
CA ARG A 405 -21.43 11.94 11.13
C ARG A 405 -22.87 11.58 11.48
N ASN A 406 -23.25 11.68 12.75
CA ASN A 406 -24.61 11.40 13.23
C ASN A 406 -25.47 12.66 13.42
N ARG A 407 -24.92 13.86 13.16
CA ARG A 407 -25.67 15.11 13.24
C ARG A 407 -26.03 15.59 11.84
N SER A 408 -27.23 16.14 11.68
CA SER A 408 -27.69 16.66 10.40
C SER A 408 -27.12 18.04 10.05
N ASP A 409 -26.08 18.51 10.74
CA ASP A 409 -25.49 19.84 10.56
C ASP A 409 -24.58 19.89 9.30
N PHE A 410 -24.13 18.73 8.80
CA PHE A 410 -23.29 18.61 7.61
C PHE A 410 -23.79 17.46 6.71
N PHE A 411 -23.81 17.66 5.39
CA PHE A 411 -24.18 16.63 4.42
C PHE A 411 -23.09 15.58 4.23
N LEU A 412 -21.83 15.97 4.35
CA LEU A 412 -20.67 15.11 4.21
C LEU A 412 -19.58 15.60 5.16
N VAL A 413 -18.94 14.67 5.87
CA VAL A 413 -17.76 14.93 6.70
C VAL A 413 -16.73 13.86 6.33
N SER A 414 -15.67 14.23 5.62
CA SER A 414 -14.61 13.32 5.21
C SER A 414 -13.31 13.73 5.89
N SER A 415 -12.68 12.82 6.64
CA SER A 415 -11.28 13.00 7.02
C SER A 415 -10.40 12.86 5.79
N VAL A 416 -9.37 13.69 5.68
CA VAL A 416 -8.31 13.48 4.71
C VAL A 416 -7.55 12.22 5.15
N GLN A 417 -7.68 11.14 4.38
CA GLN A 417 -7.00 9.87 4.66
C GLN A 417 -5.50 10.12 4.84
N ASN A 418 -4.87 9.42 5.80
CA ASN A 418 -3.44 9.53 6.14
C ASN A 418 -2.95 10.85 6.77
N SER A 419 -3.83 11.68 7.33
CA SER A 419 -3.43 12.94 8.03
C SER A 419 -2.78 12.73 9.41
N ALA A 420 -2.63 11.49 9.87
CA ALA A 420 -1.93 11.20 11.12
C ALA A 420 -0.42 11.40 10.92
N PRO A 421 0.26 12.27 11.69
CA PRO A 421 1.70 12.40 11.58
C PRO A 421 2.37 11.06 11.91
N PRO A 422 3.29 10.56 11.05
CA PRO A 422 4.01 9.31 11.31
C PRO A 422 4.82 9.41 12.60
N ARG A 423 4.97 8.28 13.31
CA ARG A 423 5.76 8.21 14.55
C ARG A 423 7.25 8.03 14.24
N HIS A 424 7.87 9.05 13.66
CA HIS A 424 9.27 9.01 13.20
C HIS A 424 10.28 8.61 14.28
N GLU A 425 10.00 8.89 15.56
CA GLU A 425 10.84 8.48 16.69
C GLU A 425 11.03 6.95 16.79
N LYS A 426 10.06 6.18 16.28
CA LYS A 426 10.05 4.71 16.34
C LYS A 426 10.58 4.06 15.07
N ALA A 427 10.92 4.83 14.05
CA ALA A 427 11.22 4.27 12.76
C ALA A 427 12.60 3.59 12.68
N THR A 428 13.59 4.02 13.45
CA THR A 428 14.87 3.28 13.59
C THR A 428 14.66 1.93 14.26
N VAL A 429 13.76 1.86 15.26
CA VAL A 429 13.37 0.62 15.93
C VAL A 429 12.65 -0.31 14.94
N ALA A 430 11.67 0.20 14.19
CA ALA A 430 10.95 -0.58 13.19
C ALA A 430 11.88 -1.14 12.11
N PHE A 431 12.81 -0.34 11.59
CA PHE A 431 13.80 -0.80 10.62
C PHE A 431 14.76 -1.82 11.22
N GLY A 432 15.19 -1.63 12.47
CA GLY A 432 16.00 -2.60 13.21
C GLY A 432 15.31 -3.95 13.38
N ILE A 433 14.02 -3.96 13.71
CA ILE A 433 13.21 -5.18 13.81
C ILE A 433 13.15 -5.91 12.46
N LEU A 434 12.89 -5.18 11.37
CA LEU A 434 12.90 -5.75 10.01
C LEU A 434 14.27 -6.36 9.67
N ALA A 435 15.36 -5.63 9.93
CA ALA A 435 16.71 -6.10 9.66
C ALA A 435 17.04 -7.36 10.45
N ILE A 436 16.69 -7.41 11.74
CA ILE A 436 16.87 -8.59 12.59
C ILE A 436 16.06 -9.78 12.05
N MET A 437 14.80 -9.57 11.68
CA MET A 437 13.95 -10.61 11.09
C MET A 437 14.59 -11.21 9.83
N VAL A 438 15.08 -10.36 8.92
CA VAL A 438 15.74 -10.78 7.68
C VAL A 438 17.04 -11.53 7.96
N VAL A 439 17.85 -11.07 8.91
CA VAL A 439 19.09 -11.75 9.30
C VAL A 439 18.81 -13.11 9.92
N LEU A 440 17.87 -13.21 10.88
CA LEU A 440 17.52 -14.48 11.53
C LEU A 440 17.03 -15.53 10.54
N ASN A 441 16.20 -15.12 9.57
CA ASN A 441 15.73 -16.03 8.53
C ASN A 441 16.80 -16.32 7.47
N GLY A 442 17.57 -15.31 7.06
CA GLY A 442 18.60 -15.43 6.01
C GLY A 442 19.78 -16.33 6.40
N PHE A 443 20.11 -16.40 7.70
CA PHE A 443 21.10 -17.35 8.25
C PHE A 443 20.47 -18.69 8.67
N GLU A 444 19.20 -18.94 8.31
CA GLU A 444 18.48 -20.18 8.64
C GLU A 444 18.43 -20.50 10.15
N MET A 445 18.55 -19.47 11.00
CA MET A 445 18.47 -19.64 12.46
C MET A 445 17.04 -19.86 12.93
N LEU A 446 16.08 -19.26 12.23
CA LEU A 446 14.64 -19.42 12.45
C LEU A 446 13.91 -19.56 11.11
N ASP A 447 12.87 -20.39 11.12
CA ASP A 447 11.91 -20.45 10.02
C ASP A 447 11.22 -19.10 9.84
N LEU A 448 10.73 -18.87 8.63
CA LEU A 448 10.17 -17.60 8.23
C LEU A 448 8.93 -17.20 9.05
N VAL A 449 8.06 -18.16 9.35
CA VAL A 449 6.83 -17.91 10.12
C VAL A 449 7.19 -17.43 11.53
N THR A 450 8.09 -18.15 12.21
CA THR A 450 8.54 -17.79 13.56
C THR A 450 9.26 -16.44 13.58
N ALA A 451 10.17 -16.19 12.63
CA ALA A 451 10.88 -14.90 12.54
C ALA A 451 9.89 -13.73 12.33
N ALA A 452 8.91 -13.91 11.44
CA ALA A 452 7.87 -12.90 11.19
C ALA A 452 6.98 -12.69 12.44
N LEU A 453 6.59 -13.75 13.15
CA LEU A 453 5.76 -13.65 14.36
C LEU A 453 6.46 -12.86 15.46
N LEU A 454 7.74 -13.15 15.69
CA LEU A 454 8.56 -12.39 16.64
C LEU A 454 8.68 -10.92 16.23
N ALA A 455 8.88 -10.65 14.93
CA ALA A 455 8.96 -9.29 14.42
C ALA A 455 7.64 -8.53 14.59
N ALA A 456 6.50 -9.13 14.24
CA ALA A 456 5.18 -8.52 14.42
C ALA A 456 4.86 -8.26 15.90
N GLY A 457 5.17 -9.22 16.78
CA GLY A 457 5.06 -9.06 18.22
C GLY A 457 5.93 -7.89 18.71
N ALA A 458 7.19 -7.83 18.30
CA ALA A 458 8.11 -6.75 18.63
C ALA A 458 7.62 -5.38 18.13
N MET A 459 7.05 -5.30 16.92
CA MET A 459 6.47 -4.06 16.37
C MET A 459 5.33 -3.52 17.22
N ILE A 460 4.46 -4.40 17.73
CA ILE A 460 3.34 -4.02 18.60
C ILE A 460 3.86 -3.64 20.00
N LEU A 461 4.76 -4.44 20.58
CA LEU A 461 5.32 -4.21 21.92
C LEU A 461 6.12 -2.90 22.00
N THR A 462 6.89 -2.59 20.97
CA THR A 462 7.68 -1.35 20.88
C THR A 462 6.83 -0.12 20.49
N LYS A 463 5.53 -0.32 20.23
CA LYS A 463 4.53 0.68 19.80
C LYS A 463 4.83 1.32 18.44
N CYS A 464 5.50 0.58 17.55
CA CYS A 464 5.68 0.99 16.15
C CYS A 464 4.32 1.05 15.43
N CYS A 465 3.46 0.07 15.69
CA CYS A 465 2.02 0.11 15.37
C CYS A 465 1.17 -0.27 16.58
N THR A 466 -0.10 0.12 16.58
CA THR A 466 -1.08 -0.34 17.57
C THR A 466 -1.71 -1.66 17.14
N ALA A 467 -2.26 -2.43 18.09
CA ALA A 467 -3.01 -3.65 17.78
C ALA A 467 -4.25 -3.40 16.89
N ARG A 468 -4.76 -2.15 16.86
CA ARG A 468 -5.83 -1.76 15.93
C ARG A 468 -5.27 -1.57 14.51
N GLU A 469 -4.21 -0.78 14.36
CA GLU A 469 -3.53 -0.56 13.07
C GLU A 469 -3.03 -1.89 12.47
N ALA A 470 -2.50 -2.80 13.31
CA ALA A 470 -2.09 -4.14 12.89
C ALA A 470 -3.27 -4.95 12.32
N ARG A 471 -4.43 -4.93 12.98
CA ARG A 471 -5.62 -5.65 12.49
C ARG A 471 -6.20 -5.02 11.22
N GLU A 472 -6.23 -3.69 11.15
CA GLU A 472 -6.69 -2.94 9.97
C GLU A 472 -5.75 -3.13 8.77
N SER A 473 -4.49 -3.52 8.99
CA SER A 473 -3.53 -3.81 7.90
C SER A 473 -3.70 -5.16 7.22
N LEU A 474 -4.51 -6.06 7.80
CA LEU A 474 -4.70 -7.40 7.24
C LEU A 474 -5.61 -7.33 6.01
N GLU A 475 -5.06 -7.65 4.83
CA GLU A 475 -5.85 -7.81 3.61
C GLU A 475 -6.57 -9.16 3.63
N ILE A 476 -7.72 -9.20 4.30
CA ILE A 476 -8.52 -10.42 4.50
C ILE A 476 -8.85 -11.09 3.16
N GLU A 477 -9.13 -10.30 2.12
CA GLU A 477 -9.42 -10.81 0.76
C GLU A 477 -8.27 -11.67 0.22
N VAL A 478 -7.03 -11.20 0.35
CA VAL A 478 -5.82 -11.94 -0.09
C VAL A 478 -5.63 -13.20 0.75
N LEU A 479 -5.82 -13.12 2.06
CA LEU A 479 -5.66 -14.26 2.97
C LEU A 479 -6.69 -15.36 2.69
N ILE A 480 -7.95 -14.98 2.46
CA ILE A 480 -9.02 -15.91 2.08
C ILE A 480 -8.71 -16.57 0.74
N SER A 481 -8.25 -15.78 -0.24
CA SER A 481 -7.89 -16.28 -1.56
C SER A 481 -6.77 -17.32 -1.50
N ILE A 482 -5.70 -17.06 -0.73
CA ILE A 482 -4.59 -18.01 -0.52
C ILE A 482 -5.11 -19.30 0.12
N GLY A 483 -5.85 -19.20 1.24
CA GLY A 483 -6.37 -20.35 1.97
C GLY A 483 -7.29 -21.23 1.11
N ALA A 484 -8.20 -20.60 0.36
CA ALA A 484 -9.12 -21.30 -0.52
C ALA A 484 -8.42 -21.96 -1.72
N SER A 485 -7.40 -21.31 -2.27
CA SER A 485 -6.63 -21.83 -3.41
C SER A 485 -5.93 -23.15 -3.09
N PHE A 486 -5.44 -23.35 -1.85
CA PHE A 486 -4.89 -24.64 -1.43
C PHE A 486 -5.95 -25.76 -1.43
N GLY A 487 -7.17 -25.47 -0.98
CA GLY A 487 -8.27 -26.44 -1.00
C GLY A 487 -8.70 -26.81 -2.42
N ILE A 488 -8.77 -25.83 -3.32
CA ILE A 488 -9.04 -26.04 -4.75
C ILE A 488 -7.90 -26.86 -5.38
N GLY A 489 -6.65 -26.53 -5.07
CA GLY A 489 -5.47 -27.29 -5.50
C GLY A 489 -5.52 -28.75 -5.04
N LYS A 490 -5.95 -28.99 -3.80
CA LYS A 490 -6.12 -30.36 -3.28
C LYS A 490 -7.21 -31.12 -4.03
N ALA A 491 -8.30 -30.46 -4.40
CA ALA A 491 -9.34 -31.06 -5.23
C ALA A 491 -8.86 -31.40 -6.65
N LEU A 492 -8.04 -30.55 -7.27
CA LEU A 492 -7.42 -30.84 -8.56
C LEU A 492 -6.53 -32.08 -8.49
N GLU A 493 -5.78 -32.25 -7.40
CA GLU A 493 -4.94 -33.42 -7.16
C GLU A 493 -5.78 -34.69 -6.96
N MET A 494 -6.74 -34.67 -6.02
CA MET A 494 -7.57 -35.83 -5.66
C MET A 494 -8.49 -36.30 -6.78
N SER A 495 -9.00 -35.37 -7.59
CA SER A 495 -9.87 -35.70 -8.72
C SER A 495 -9.12 -36.26 -9.92
N GLY A 496 -7.78 -36.17 -9.93
CA GLY A 496 -6.93 -36.56 -11.05
C GLY A 496 -6.85 -35.51 -12.17
N ALA A 497 -7.53 -34.38 -12.03
CA ALA A 497 -7.49 -33.27 -12.98
C ALA A 497 -6.08 -32.71 -13.15
N ALA A 498 -5.33 -32.55 -12.05
CA ALA A 498 -3.94 -32.10 -12.08
C ALA A 498 -3.05 -33.03 -12.91
N LYS A 499 -3.25 -34.35 -12.77
CA LYS A 499 -2.50 -35.36 -13.54
C LYS A 499 -2.84 -35.30 -15.03
N LEU A 500 -4.12 -35.16 -15.38
CA LEU A 500 -4.52 -35.00 -16.78
C LEU A 500 -3.90 -33.75 -17.43
N LEU A 501 -3.89 -32.63 -16.71
CA LEU A 501 -3.25 -31.40 -17.19
C LEU A 501 -1.73 -31.58 -17.35
N ALA A 502 -1.07 -32.18 -16.36
CA ALA A 502 0.37 -32.44 -16.41
C ALA A 502 0.75 -33.41 -17.55
N ASP A 503 0.01 -34.50 -17.74
CA ASP A 503 0.23 -35.48 -18.81
C ASP A 503 0.01 -34.83 -20.19
N GLY A 504 -1.00 -33.96 -20.33
CA GLY A 504 -1.23 -33.20 -21.56
C GLY A 504 -0.11 -32.19 -21.88
N MET A 505 0.35 -31.46 -20.87
CA MET A 505 1.44 -30.49 -21.02
C MET A 505 2.77 -31.17 -21.32
N THR A 506 3.09 -32.26 -20.62
CA THR A 506 4.35 -33.00 -20.85
C THR A 506 4.32 -33.75 -22.17
N GLY A 507 3.20 -34.35 -22.57
CA GLY A 507 3.04 -35.03 -23.85
C GLY A 507 3.21 -34.08 -25.04
N THR A 508 2.66 -32.86 -24.95
CA THR A 508 2.86 -31.82 -25.99
C THR A 508 4.27 -31.24 -25.98
N ALA A 509 4.85 -31.01 -24.80
CA ALA A 509 6.22 -30.53 -24.67
C ALA A 509 7.26 -31.51 -25.25
N GLN A 510 7.06 -32.82 -25.05
CA GLN A 510 7.93 -33.87 -25.58
C GLN A 510 8.00 -33.90 -27.11
N LEU A 511 6.98 -33.38 -27.82
CA LEU A 511 7.02 -33.22 -29.28
C LEU A 511 8.12 -32.25 -29.75
N PHE A 512 8.52 -31.31 -28.89
CA PHE A 512 9.55 -30.30 -29.18
C PHE A 512 10.92 -30.68 -28.62
N GLY A 513 11.04 -31.84 -27.95
CA GLY A 513 12.29 -32.38 -27.45
C GLY A 513 12.16 -33.07 -26.09
N ASN A 514 13.07 -34.01 -25.82
CA ASN A 514 13.08 -34.81 -24.57
C ASN A 514 13.83 -34.12 -23.41
N GLY A 515 14.12 -32.83 -23.51
CA GLY A 515 14.82 -32.06 -22.46
C GLY A 515 13.86 -31.45 -21.44
N PRO A 516 14.39 -30.86 -20.34
CA PRO A 516 13.59 -30.11 -19.37
C PRO A 516 13.06 -28.77 -19.93
N TRP A 517 13.73 -28.21 -20.95
CA TRP A 517 13.42 -26.89 -21.50
C TRP A 517 12.03 -26.78 -22.16
N PRO A 518 11.57 -27.72 -23.00
CA PRO A 518 10.20 -27.69 -23.54
C PRO A 518 9.12 -27.75 -22.47
N VAL A 519 9.34 -28.54 -21.40
CA VAL A 519 8.39 -28.64 -20.28
C VAL A 519 8.32 -27.31 -19.52
N LEU A 520 9.48 -26.70 -19.24
CA LEU A 520 9.54 -25.37 -18.63
C LEU A 520 8.86 -24.30 -19.49
N ALA A 521 9.08 -24.32 -20.81
CA ALA A 521 8.42 -23.41 -21.75
C ALA A 521 6.90 -23.61 -21.79
N ALA A 522 6.43 -24.86 -21.76
CA ALA A 522 5.01 -25.18 -21.70
C ALA A 522 4.36 -24.69 -20.39
N ILE A 523 5.04 -24.87 -19.25
CA ILE A 523 4.59 -24.33 -17.96
C ILE A 523 4.53 -22.81 -18.01
N TYR A 524 5.59 -22.15 -18.48
CA TYR A 524 5.63 -20.70 -18.59
C TYR A 524 4.51 -20.15 -19.48
N LEU A 525 4.29 -20.75 -20.66
CA LEU A 525 3.23 -20.33 -21.58
C LEU A 525 1.84 -20.55 -20.97
N ALA A 526 1.61 -21.70 -20.33
CA ALA A 526 0.34 -21.98 -19.66
C ALA A 526 0.07 -20.97 -18.54
N THR A 527 1.07 -20.67 -17.71
CA THR A 527 0.96 -19.63 -16.69
C THR A 527 0.66 -18.27 -17.31
N MET A 528 1.38 -17.86 -18.36
CA MET A 528 1.19 -16.59 -19.06
C MET A 528 -0.20 -16.45 -19.72
N ILE A 529 -0.83 -17.54 -20.15
CA ILE A 529 -2.19 -17.50 -20.71
C ILE A 529 -3.24 -17.38 -19.59
N LEU A 530 -2.97 -17.96 -18.42
CA LEU A 530 -3.90 -17.96 -17.28
C LEU A 530 -3.83 -16.68 -16.44
N THR A 531 -2.71 -15.95 -16.48
CA THR A 531 -2.47 -14.67 -15.78
C THR A 531 -2.52 -13.49 -16.74
#